data_AF-A0A7K2Z806-F1
#
_entry.id   AF-A0A7K2Z806-F1
#
_cell.length_a   1.000
_cell.length_b   1.000
_cell.length_c   1.000
_cell.angle_alpha   90.00
_cell.angle_beta   90.00
_cell.angle_gamma   90.00
#
_symmetry.space_group_name_H-M   'P 1'
#
loop_
_entity.id
_entity.type
_entity.pdbx_description
1 polymer ?
#
loop_
_entity_poly.entity_id
_entity_poly.type
_entity_poly.pdbx_seq_one_letter_code
_entity_poly.pdbx_strand_id
1 'polypeptide(L)' 'MTLLLPALQSPTGPAASREAVRFGVLSLTYGELAAASTALAARIADAGRVAVWATPTAETVIAVVAA' A
#
# COMPACT_ATOMS: atom_id res chain seq x y z
N MET A 1 9.83 -17.07 -4.24
CA MET A 1 9.92 -15.61 -4.03
C MET A 1 9.41 -15.31 -2.64
N THR A 2 10.27 -14.84 -1.75
CA THR A 2 9.86 -14.46 -0.39
C THR A 2 9.06 -13.17 -0.46
N LEU A 3 7.96 -13.12 0.28
CA LEU A 3 7.06 -11.97 0.27
C LEU A 3 7.57 -10.95 1.27
N LEU A 4 7.84 -9.73 0.80
CA LEU A 4 8.34 -8.66 1.66
C LEU A 4 7.27 -8.20 2.66
N LEU A 5 5.99 -8.24 2.27
CA LEU A 5 4.87 -7.74 3.07
C LEU A 5 3.72 -8.78 3.12
N PRO A 6 3.87 -9.89 3.89
CA PRO A 6 2.87 -10.97 3.91
C PRO A 6 1.46 -10.53 4.34
N ALA A 7 1.36 -9.52 5.21
CA ALA A 7 0.07 -9.02 5.70
C ALA A 7 -0.79 -8.33 4.61
N LEU A 8 -0.17 -7.89 3.50
CA LEU A 8 -0.89 -7.27 2.37
C LEU A 8 -1.47 -8.28 1.38
N GLN A 9 -1.10 -9.56 1.49
CA GLN A 9 -1.53 -10.58 0.52
C GLN A 9 -2.91 -11.16 0.80
N SER A 10 -3.45 -10.95 1.99
CA SER A 10 -4.78 -11.42 2.37
C SER A 10 -5.69 -10.22 2.64
N PRO A 11 -6.11 -9.48 1.59
CA PRO A 11 -6.88 -8.24 1.72
C PRO A 11 -8.31 -8.46 2.25
N THR A 12 -8.74 -9.72 2.40
CA THR A 12 -10.04 -10.11 2.98
C THR A 12 -9.91 -11.00 4.23
N GLY A 13 -8.69 -11.24 4.71
CA GLY A 13 -8.44 -12.08 5.88
C GLY A 13 -8.64 -11.33 7.21
N PRO A 14 -8.52 -12.02 8.37
CA PRO A 14 -8.67 -11.40 9.69
C PRO A 14 -7.69 -10.25 9.97
N ALA A 15 -6.54 -10.25 9.26
CA ALA A 15 -5.55 -9.19 9.35
C ALA A 15 -5.95 -7.94 8.53
N ALA A 16 -6.84 -8.08 7.54
CA ALA A 16 -7.20 -7.00 6.62
C ALA A 16 -7.82 -5.81 7.34
N SER A 17 -8.64 -6.04 8.37
CA SER A 17 -9.28 -4.97 9.16
C SER A 17 -8.35 -4.31 10.19
N ARG A 18 -7.10 -4.80 10.36
CA ARG A 18 -6.15 -4.20 11.30
C ARG A 18 -5.58 -2.91 10.70
N GLU A 19 -5.39 -1.89 11.53
CA GLU A 19 -4.72 -0.65 11.13
C GLU A 19 -3.28 -0.96 10.67
N ALA A 20 -2.92 -0.46 9.49
CA ALA A 20 -1.59 -0.57 8.92
C ALA A 20 -0.78 0.72 9.14
N VAL A 21 -1.38 1.87 8.80
CA VAL A 21 -0.74 3.19 8.96
C VAL A 21 -1.78 4.26 9.33
N ARG A 22 -1.34 5.29 10.05
CA ARG A 22 -2.16 6.44 10.45
C ARG A 22 -1.41 7.75 10.25
N PHE A 23 -2.08 8.71 9.64
CA PHE A 23 -1.64 10.08 9.40
C PHE A 23 -2.71 11.04 9.94
N GLY A 24 -2.53 11.48 11.18
CA GLY A 24 -3.53 12.29 11.87
C GLY A 24 -4.86 11.57 12.02
N VAL A 25 -5.92 12.12 11.43
CA VAL A 25 -7.27 11.55 11.45
C VAL A 25 -7.49 10.45 10.39
N LEU A 26 -6.62 10.36 9.40
CA LEU A 26 -6.70 9.35 8.34
C LEU A 26 -5.94 8.09 8.78
N SER A 27 -6.63 6.96 8.80
CA SER A 27 -6.02 5.64 9.00
C SER A 27 -6.36 4.72 7.83
N LEU A 28 -5.41 3.89 7.41
CA LEU A 28 -5.65 2.82 6.45
C LEU A 28 -5.45 1.48 7.16
N THR A 29 -6.40 0.59 6.94
CA THR A 29 -6.29 -0.83 7.28
C THR A 29 -5.38 -1.55 6.28
N TYR A 30 -4.89 -2.75 6.63
CA TYR A 30 -4.11 -3.57 5.70
C TYR A 30 -4.89 -3.88 4.41
N GLY A 31 -6.22 -4.09 4.50
CA GLY A 31 -7.07 -4.32 3.33
C GLY A 31 -7.16 -3.09 2.42
N GLU A 32 -7.36 -1.90 3.00
CA GLU A 32 -7.41 -0.64 2.24
C GLU A 32 -6.05 -0.29 1.62
N LEU A 33 -4.96 -0.47 2.37
CA LEU A 33 -3.61 -0.25 1.88
C LEU A 33 -3.29 -1.22 0.72
N ALA A 34 -3.64 -2.49 0.86
CA ALA A 34 -3.44 -3.48 -0.20
C ALA A 34 -4.26 -3.14 -1.45
N ALA A 35 -5.52 -2.76 -1.29
CA ALA A 35 -6.40 -2.39 -2.41
C ALA A 35 -5.90 -1.14 -3.16
N ALA A 36 -5.58 -0.06 -2.43
CA ALA A 36 -5.08 1.18 -3.02
C ALA A 36 -3.73 0.97 -3.71
N SER A 37 -2.81 0.22 -3.09
CA SER A 37 -1.50 -0.05 -3.66
C SER A 37 -1.59 -0.96 -4.89
N THR A 38 -2.47 -1.97 -4.88
CA THR A 38 -2.69 -2.85 -6.04
C THR A 38 -3.24 -2.06 -7.23
N ALA A 39 -4.22 -1.17 -6.98
CA ALA A 39 -4.78 -0.31 -8.01
C ALA A 39 -3.72 0.64 -8.60
N LEU A 40 -2.81 1.17 -7.78
CA LEU A 40 -1.71 2.00 -8.25
C LEU A 40 -0.65 1.18 -9.00
N ALA A 41 -0.27 0.01 -8.49
CA ALA A 41 0.71 -0.89 -9.10
C ALA A 41 0.32 -1.25 -10.53
N ALA A 42 -0.98 -1.56 -10.75
CA ALA A 42 -1.51 -1.84 -12.08
C ALA A 42 -1.33 -0.67 -13.07
N ARG A 43 -1.30 0.57 -12.59
CA ARG A 43 -1.12 1.77 -13.43
C ARG A 43 0.35 2.07 -13.75
N ILE A 44 1.29 1.55 -12.96
CA ILE A 44 2.72 1.83 -13.10
C ILE A 44 3.55 0.61 -13.52
N ALA A 45 2.89 -0.52 -13.83
CA ALA A 45 3.54 -1.79 -14.13
C ALA A 45 4.64 -1.72 -15.20
N ASP A 46 4.47 -0.87 -16.22
CA ASP A 46 5.40 -0.73 -17.35
C ASP A 46 6.39 0.45 -17.21
N ALA A 47 6.38 1.16 -16.08
CA ALA A 47 7.18 2.38 -15.89
C ALA A 47 8.67 2.10 -15.59
N GLY A 48 9.05 0.86 -15.26
CA GLY A 48 10.41 0.50 -14.86
C GLY A 48 10.79 1.10 -13.50
N ARG A 49 11.32 2.34 -13.48
CA ARG A 49 11.61 3.07 -12.24
C ARG A 49 10.58 4.18 -12.03
N VAL A 50 9.99 4.20 -10.85
CA VAL A 50 8.96 5.19 -10.47
C VAL A 50 9.54 6.14 -9.42
N ALA A 51 9.49 7.45 -9.69
CA ALA A 51 9.81 8.46 -8.70
C ALA A 51 8.60 8.71 -7.78
N VAL A 52 8.84 8.79 -6.48
CA VAL A 52 7.80 9.08 -5.47
C VAL A 52 8.03 10.49 -4.92
N TRP A 53 7.00 11.34 -5.00
CA TRP A 53 7.00 12.62 -4.28
C TRP A 53 6.68 12.36 -2.80
N ALA A 54 7.73 12.18 -2.01
CA ALA A 54 7.65 11.63 -0.65
C ALA A 54 7.26 12.67 0.42
N THR A 55 6.01 13.13 0.41
CA THR A 55 5.43 13.91 1.51
C THR A 55 5.09 13.03 2.71
N PRO A 56 5.01 13.56 3.95
CA PRO A 56 4.61 12.78 5.13
C PRO A 56 3.11 12.51 5.17
N THR A 57 2.59 11.81 4.16
CA THR A 57 1.16 11.51 3.95
C THR A 57 0.95 10.03 3.60
N ALA A 58 -0.30 9.57 3.66
CA ALA A 58 -0.64 8.16 3.39
C ALA A 58 -0.34 7.75 1.94
N GLU A 59 -0.43 8.68 1.00
CA GLU A 59 -0.15 8.47 -0.43
C GLU A 59 1.29 8.05 -0.67
N THR A 60 2.25 8.54 0.13
CA THR A 60 3.65 8.10 0.03
C THR A 60 3.79 6.63 0.38
N VAL A 61 3.07 6.15 1.40
CA VAL A 61 3.06 4.73 1.77
C VAL A 61 2.46 3.89 0.63
N ILE A 62 1.32 4.32 0.09
CA ILE A 62 0.67 3.65 -1.05
C ILE A 62 1.62 3.59 -2.26
N ALA A 63 2.30 4.70 -2.58
CA ALA A 63 3.22 4.78 -3.71
C ALA A 63 4.43 3.85 -3.55
N VAL A 64 5.01 3.77 -2.36
CA VAL A 64 6.17 2.89 -2.09
C VAL A 64 5.78 1.42 -2.07
N VAL A 65 4.58 1.08 -1.59
CA VAL A 65 4.08 -0.31 -1.59
C VAL A 65 3.69 -0.76 -3.01
N ALA A 66 3.25 0.17 -3.86
CA ALA A 66 2.82 -0.13 -5.23
C ALA A 66 3.98 -0.29 -6.24
N ALA A 67 5.10 0.41 -6.02
CA ALA A 67 6.26 0.42 -6.92
C ALA A 67 7.21 -0.77 -6.69
#